data_AF-A0A7S1DF37-F1
#
_entry.id   AF-A0A7S1DF37-F1
#
_cell.length_a   1.000
_cell.length_b   1.000
_cell.length_c   1.000
_cell.angle_alpha   90.00
_cell.angle_beta   90.00
_cell.angle_gamma   90.00
#
_symmetry.space_group_name_H-M   'P 1'
#
loop_
_entity.id
_entity.type
_entity.pdbx_description
1 polymer ?
#
loop_
_entity_poly.entity_id
_entity_poly.type
_entity_poly.pdbx_seq_one_letter_code
_entity_poly.pdbx_strand_id
1 'polypeptide(L)'
;GNKGEKGMCKTCDAPKPSRAHHCSVCGRCVLRMDHHCPFTNCCIGLYNERFFLLWVFLVWAGCVYGAYMSWDPFYVCLVGGFVNGVDSVTPRDLERCTDMGKEVFIFLPTATLLGFMTILFGWHLMLISQDWTTLEFFRFRLAPLIGQPADRPAPETGRGGIVANFRGVLFPHGNPTAAAST
;
A
#
# COMPACT_ATOMS: atom_id res chain seq x y z
N GLY A 1 21.92 29.74 16.29
CA GLY A 1 22.72 29.60 15.05
C GLY A 1 21.94 28.80 14.03
N ASN A 2 21.91 29.31 12.79
CA ASN A 2 21.49 28.71 11.51
C ASN A 2 20.07 28.15 11.33
N LYS A 3 19.20 29.03 10.81
CA LYS A 3 18.11 28.68 9.89
C LYS A 3 18.72 27.95 8.68
N GLY A 4 18.76 26.62 8.71
CA GLY A 4 19.10 25.84 7.53
C GLY A 4 18.13 26.18 6.40
N GLU A 5 18.68 26.45 5.21
CA GLU A 5 17.94 26.73 3.99
C GLU A 5 16.83 25.69 3.80
N LYS A 6 15.57 26.13 3.98
CA LYS A 6 14.36 25.34 3.74
C LYS A 6 14.24 25.08 2.24
N GLY A 7 15.01 24.12 1.75
CA GLY A 7 15.13 23.88 0.32
C GLY A 7 16.44 23.20 -0.08
N MET A 8 17.29 22.77 0.87
CA MET A 8 18.53 22.07 0.57
C MET A 8 18.59 20.70 1.26
N CYS A 9 19.03 19.67 0.55
CA CYS A 9 19.34 18.38 1.14
C CYS A 9 20.80 18.35 1.57
N LYS A 10 21.07 18.29 2.88
CA LYS A 10 22.44 18.23 3.42
C LYS A 10 23.24 17.01 2.95
N THR A 11 22.58 15.88 2.75
CA THR A 11 23.24 14.63 2.34
C THR A 11 23.58 14.61 0.85
N CYS A 12 22.69 15.14 0.01
CA CYS A 12 22.92 15.19 -1.44
C CYS A 12 23.66 16.45 -1.89
N ASP A 13 23.82 17.44 -1.01
CA ASP A 13 24.27 18.79 -1.33
C ASP A 13 23.58 19.37 -2.57
N ALA A 14 22.25 19.15 -2.65
CA ALA A 14 21.43 19.56 -3.79
C ALA A 14 20.12 20.25 -3.33
N PRO A 15 19.59 21.19 -4.12
CA PRO A 15 18.28 21.78 -3.86
C PRO A 15 17.23 20.68 -3.75
N LYS A 16 16.40 20.78 -2.72
CA LYS A 16 15.35 19.85 -2.35
C LYS A 16 14.00 20.48 -2.70
N PRO A 17 13.37 20.05 -3.81
CA PRO A 17 12.06 20.55 -4.21
C PRO A 17 10.98 20.32 -3.15
N SER A 18 9.85 21.01 -3.30
CA SER A 18 8.68 20.81 -2.43
C SER A 18 8.31 19.33 -2.33
N ARG A 19 7.97 18.88 -1.11
CA ARG A 19 7.56 17.50 -0.80
C ARG A 19 8.57 16.40 -1.19
N ALA A 20 9.78 16.76 -1.63
CA ALA A 20 10.84 15.79 -1.82
C ALA A 20 11.34 15.30 -0.46
N HIS A 21 11.87 14.09 -0.38
CA HIS A 21 12.55 13.57 0.81
C HIS A 21 13.79 12.76 0.44
N HIS A 22 14.83 12.83 1.26
CA HIS A 22 16.02 12.00 1.09
C HIS A 22 15.75 10.61 1.66
N CYS A 23 15.94 9.57 0.86
CA CYS A 23 15.92 8.20 1.32
C CYS A 23 17.36 7.75 1.57
N SER A 24 17.70 7.44 2.81
CA SER A 24 19.03 6.94 3.18
C SER A 24 19.33 5.57 2.55
N VAL A 25 18.31 4.72 2.36
CA VAL A 25 18.47 3.39 1.74
C VAL A 25 18.86 3.52 0.26
N CYS A 26 18.20 4.41 -0.48
CA CYS A 26 18.51 4.64 -1.89
C CYS A 26 19.62 5.68 -2.13
N GLY A 27 20.10 6.37 -1.08
CA GLY A 27 21.13 7.41 -1.18
C GLY A 27 20.76 8.64 -2.01
N ARG A 28 19.45 8.92 -2.20
CA ARG A 28 18.99 10.01 -3.09
C ARG A 28 17.71 10.68 -2.61
N CYS A 29 17.48 11.91 -3.07
CA CYS A 29 16.20 12.59 -2.92
C CYS A 29 15.15 12.05 -3.90
N VAL A 30 13.93 11.85 -3.40
CA VAL A 30 12.78 11.35 -4.14
C VAL A 30 11.68 12.41 -4.08
N LEU A 31 11.16 12.81 -5.25
CA LEU A 31 10.06 13.78 -5.36
C LEU A 31 8.75 13.15 -4.85
N ARG A 32 7.97 13.95 -4.09
CA ARG A 32 6.71 13.51 -3.46
C ARG A 32 6.85 12.10 -2.88
N MET A 33 7.89 11.91 -2.06
CA MET A 33 8.24 10.58 -1.56
C MET A 33 7.16 10.07 -0.63
N ASP A 34 6.67 8.87 -0.92
CA ASP A 34 5.72 8.16 -0.07
C ASP A 34 6.46 7.33 0.98
N HIS A 35 7.20 6.31 0.52
CA HIS A 35 8.01 5.45 1.35
C HIS A 35 9.09 4.74 0.51
N HIS A 36 10.08 4.15 1.19
CA HIS A 36 10.93 3.13 0.58
C HIS A 36 10.26 1.77 0.80
N CYS A 37 9.95 1.05 -0.28
CA CYS A 37 9.24 -0.22 -0.22
C CYS A 37 10.24 -1.38 -0.32
N PRO A 38 10.42 -2.19 0.74
CA PRO A 38 11.31 -3.34 0.70
C PRO A 38 10.89 -4.39 -0.33
N PHE A 39 9.58 -4.55 -0.57
CA PHE A 39 9.03 -5.56 -1.48
C PHE A 39 9.32 -5.28 -2.95
N THR A 40 9.44 -4.00 -3.32
CA THR A 40 9.81 -3.59 -4.69
C THR A 40 11.27 -3.15 -4.78
N ASN A 41 11.98 -3.14 -3.65
CA ASN A 41 13.36 -2.66 -3.51
C ASN A 41 13.58 -1.27 -4.16
N CYS A 42 12.58 -0.39 -4.05
CA CYS A 42 12.64 0.95 -4.62
C CYS A 42 11.82 1.95 -3.79
N CYS A 43 12.11 3.24 -3.96
CA CYS A 43 11.26 4.28 -3.38
C CYS A 43 10.01 4.48 -4.21
N ILE A 44 8.87 4.59 -3.52
CA ILE A 44 7.59 4.99 -4.08
C ILE A 44 7.46 6.50 -3.93
N GLY A 45 7.12 7.18 -5.02
CA GLY A 45 6.89 8.62 -5.07
C GLY A 45 6.29 9.04 -6.41
N LEU A 46 6.43 10.32 -6.76
CA LEU A 46 5.69 10.96 -7.88
C LEU A 46 5.63 10.13 -9.17
N TYR A 47 6.74 9.53 -9.60
CA TYR A 47 6.84 8.90 -10.91
C TYR A 47 6.40 7.43 -10.95
N ASN A 48 6.23 6.77 -9.81
CA ASN A 48 5.89 5.36 -9.74
C ASN A 48 4.75 5.01 -8.77
N GLU A 49 4.14 6.00 -8.11
CA GLU A 49 2.97 5.82 -7.24
C GLU A 49 1.84 5.07 -7.96
N ARG A 50 1.54 5.40 -9.23
CA ARG A 50 0.53 4.68 -10.03
C ARG A 50 0.83 3.21 -10.24
N PHE A 51 2.10 2.86 -10.44
CA PHE A 51 2.51 1.49 -10.69
C PHE A 51 2.48 0.69 -9.39
N PHE A 52 2.85 1.32 -8.28
CA PHE A 52 2.71 0.75 -6.96
C PHE A 52 1.23 0.47 -6.62
N LEU A 53 0.34 1.43 -6.85
CA LEU A 53 -1.10 1.24 -6.62
C LEU A 53 -1.67 0.10 -7.49
N LEU A 54 -1.28 0.02 -8.76
CA LEU A 54 -1.65 -1.08 -9.66
C LEU A 54 -1.12 -2.41 -9.15
N TRP A 55 0.13 -2.47 -8.70
CA TRP A 55 0.72 -3.69 -8.13
C TRP A 55 -0.04 -4.16 -6.89
N VAL A 56 -0.34 -3.26 -5.94
CA VAL A 56 -1.15 -3.59 -4.76
C VAL A 56 -2.53 -4.10 -5.17
N PHE A 57 -3.19 -3.46 -6.14
CA PHE A 57 -4.48 -3.90 -6.65
C PHE A 57 -4.43 -5.29 -7.29
N LEU A 58 -3.42 -5.58 -8.12
CA LEU A 58 -3.28 -6.88 -8.77
C LEU A 58 -2.99 -8.00 -7.77
N VAL A 59 -2.14 -7.73 -6.76
CA VAL A 59 -1.90 -8.69 -5.67
C VAL A 59 -3.18 -8.91 -4.87
N TRP A 60 -3.92 -7.84 -4.54
CA TRP A 60 -5.21 -7.94 -3.85
C TRP A 60 -6.22 -8.78 -4.64
N ALA A 61 -6.39 -8.51 -5.95
CA ALA A 61 -7.28 -9.25 -6.83
C ALA A 61 -6.87 -10.73 -6.95
N GLY A 62 -5.56 -11.01 -7.03
CA GLY A 62 -5.03 -12.37 -6.99
C GLY A 62 -5.35 -13.09 -5.68
N CYS A 63 -5.28 -12.39 -4.53
CA CYS A 63 -5.67 -12.96 -3.24
C CYS A 63 -7.17 -13.23 -3.15
N VAL A 64 -8.03 -12.36 -3.70
CA VAL A 64 -9.48 -12.60 -3.80
C VAL A 64 -9.73 -13.86 -4.62
N TYR A 65 -9.10 -13.98 -5.78
CA TYR A 65 -9.24 -15.15 -6.64
C TYR A 65 -8.76 -16.44 -5.94
N GLY A 66 -7.58 -16.41 -5.31
CA GLY A 66 -7.04 -17.56 -4.58
C GLY A 66 -7.93 -17.98 -3.40
N ALA A 67 -8.45 -17.01 -2.62
CA ALA A 67 -9.35 -17.29 -1.52
C ALA A 67 -10.68 -17.90 -1.99
N TYR A 68 -11.23 -17.41 -3.11
CA TYR A 68 -12.43 -17.96 -3.71
C TYR A 68 -12.22 -19.41 -4.17
N MET A 69 -11.15 -19.67 -4.91
CA MET A 69 -10.86 -21.01 -5.45
C MET A 69 -10.56 -22.06 -4.35
N SER A 70 -10.00 -21.62 -3.22
CA SER A 70 -9.62 -22.50 -2.12
C SER A 70 -10.68 -22.66 -1.03
N TRP A 71 -11.80 -21.94 -1.12
CA TRP A 71 -12.86 -21.99 -0.12
C TRP A 71 -13.56 -23.35 -0.02
N ASP A 72 -14.00 -23.92 -1.16
CA ASP A 72 -14.69 -25.21 -1.23
C ASP A 72 -13.90 -26.35 -0.56
N PRO A 73 -12.64 -26.62 -0.96
CA PRO A 73 -11.88 -27.69 -0.34
C PRO A 73 -11.52 -27.40 1.12
N PHE A 74 -11.27 -26.15 1.49
CA PHE A 74 -11.06 -25.79 2.89
C PHE A 74 -12.30 -26.10 3.75
N TYR A 75 -13.49 -25.73 3.28
CA TYR A 75 -14.73 -25.95 4.02
C TYR A 75 -15.08 -27.44 4.13
N VAL A 76 -15.08 -28.17 3.01
CA VAL A 76 -15.48 -29.59 2.99
C VAL A 76 -14.47 -30.46 3.74
N CYS A 77 -13.17 -30.30 3.46
CA CYS A 77 -12.14 -31.18 4.00
C CYS A 77 -11.77 -30.83 5.45
N LEU A 78 -11.64 -29.54 5.78
CA LEU A 78 -11.21 -29.12 7.11
C LEU A 78 -12.39 -28.92 8.05
N VAL A 79 -13.42 -28.18 7.65
CA VAL A 79 -14.57 -27.92 8.54
C VAL A 79 -15.49 -29.14 8.60
N GLY A 80 -15.83 -29.73 7.46
CA GLY A 80 -16.59 -30.99 7.41
C GLY A 80 -15.83 -32.14 8.06
N GLY A 81 -14.70 -32.55 7.48
CA GLY A 81 -14.00 -33.77 7.88
C GLY A 81 -13.35 -33.72 9.26
N PHE A 82 -12.66 -32.62 9.59
CA PHE A 82 -11.87 -32.53 10.82
C PHE A 82 -12.66 -31.95 12.01
N VAL A 83 -13.49 -30.93 11.79
CA VAL A 83 -14.25 -30.28 12.89
C VAL A 83 -15.57 -31.01 13.15
N ASN A 84 -16.33 -31.34 12.11
CA ASN A 84 -17.64 -32.00 12.26
C ASN A 84 -17.54 -33.53 12.28
N GLY A 85 -16.35 -34.09 12.07
CA GLY A 85 -16.07 -35.53 12.09
C GLY A 85 -16.16 -36.18 10.72
N VAL A 86 -15.33 -37.20 10.49
CA VAL A 86 -15.15 -37.86 9.19
C VAL A 86 -16.45 -38.49 8.67
N ASP A 87 -17.34 -38.93 9.57
CA ASP A 87 -18.65 -39.50 9.21
C ASP A 87 -19.60 -38.49 8.55
N SER A 88 -19.32 -37.19 8.67
CA SER A 88 -20.10 -36.11 8.02
C SER A 88 -19.73 -35.87 6.55
N VAL A 89 -18.68 -36.54 6.05
CA VAL A 89 -18.13 -36.36 4.70
C VAL A 89 -18.36 -37.62 3.86
N THR A 90 -18.68 -37.47 2.57
CA THR A 90 -18.88 -38.64 1.70
C THR A 90 -17.55 -39.33 1.38
N PRO A 91 -17.53 -40.64 1.07
CA PRO A 91 -16.30 -41.34 0.68
C PRO A 91 -15.59 -40.71 -0.53
N ARG A 92 -16.36 -40.17 -1.49
CA ARG A 92 -15.82 -39.45 -2.66
C ARG A 92 -15.14 -38.14 -2.26
N ASP A 93 -15.73 -37.39 -1.33
CA ASP A 93 -15.13 -36.16 -0.83
C ASP A 93 -13.88 -36.46 0.02
N LEU A 94 -13.89 -37.57 0.78
CA LEU A 94 -12.72 -38.01 1.54
C LEU A 94 -11.53 -38.37 0.63
N GLU A 95 -11.78 -39.05 -0.50
CA GLU A 95 -10.79 -39.33 -1.54
C GLU A 95 -10.24 -38.01 -2.12
N ARG A 96 -11.11 -37.09 -2.51
CA ARG A 96 -10.74 -35.75 -3.01
C ARG A 96 -9.90 -34.96 -1.99
N CYS A 97 -10.25 -35.00 -0.71
CA CYS A 97 -9.53 -34.33 0.36
C CYS A 97 -8.14 -34.93 0.58
N THR A 98 -8.02 -36.26 0.47
CA THR A 98 -6.76 -36.97 0.60
C THR A 98 -5.83 -36.68 -0.59
N ASP A 99 -6.37 -36.66 -1.81
CA ASP A 99 -5.64 -36.30 -3.03
C ASP A 99 -5.11 -34.86 -3.01
N MET A 100 -5.91 -33.93 -2.48
CA MET A 100 -5.50 -32.54 -2.33
C MET A 100 -4.41 -32.34 -1.27
N GLY A 101 -4.32 -33.26 -0.30
CA GLY A 101 -3.29 -33.24 0.73
C GLY A 101 -3.18 -31.89 1.45
N LYS A 102 -2.01 -31.24 1.35
CA LYS A 102 -1.73 -29.95 2.00
C LYS A 102 -2.44 -28.75 1.36
N GLU A 103 -2.93 -28.88 0.14
CA GLU A 103 -3.54 -27.76 -0.59
C GLU A 103 -4.86 -27.32 0.05
N VAL A 104 -5.50 -28.17 0.87
CA VAL A 104 -6.69 -27.80 1.66
C VAL A 104 -6.43 -26.65 2.64
N PHE A 105 -5.17 -26.41 3.03
CA PHE A 105 -4.79 -25.35 3.95
C PHE A 105 -4.49 -24.01 3.27
N ILE A 106 -4.46 -23.95 1.94
CA ILE A 106 -4.06 -22.74 1.18
C ILE A 106 -4.99 -21.54 1.40
N PHE A 107 -6.24 -21.81 1.80
CA PHE A 107 -7.21 -20.76 2.10
C PHE A 107 -6.75 -19.85 3.25
N LEU A 108 -6.18 -20.39 4.32
CA LEU A 108 -5.78 -19.63 5.51
C LEU A 108 -4.70 -18.55 5.24
N PRO A 109 -3.54 -18.87 4.63
CA PRO A 109 -2.54 -17.87 4.30
C PRO A 109 -3.05 -16.90 3.23
N THR A 110 -3.86 -17.36 2.28
CA THR A 110 -4.44 -16.48 1.23
C THR A 110 -5.42 -15.47 1.82
N ALA A 111 -6.28 -15.90 2.75
CA ALA A 111 -7.21 -15.02 3.46
C ALA A 111 -6.49 -14.00 4.36
N THR A 112 -5.40 -14.43 5.03
CA THR A 112 -4.58 -13.53 5.85
C THR A 112 -3.89 -12.47 4.99
N LEU A 113 -3.30 -12.88 3.86
CA LEU A 113 -2.70 -11.97 2.90
C LEU A 113 -3.74 -11.02 2.31
N LEU A 114 -4.94 -11.51 1.96
CA LEU A 114 -6.04 -10.68 1.49
C LEU A 114 -6.42 -9.59 2.51
N GLY A 115 -6.49 -9.94 3.80
CA GLY A 115 -6.75 -8.97 4.87
C GLY A 115 -5.70 -7.86 4.92
N PHE A 116 -4.41 -8.23 4.92
CA PHE A 116 -3.31 -7.27 4.89
C PHE A 116 -3.35 -6.38 3.63
N MET A 117 -3.58 -6.98 2.46
CA MET A 117 -3.63 -6.25 1.19
C MET A 117 -4.85 -5.34 1.11
N THR A 118 -5.97 -5.71 1.71
CA THR A 118 -7.16 -4.85 1.80
C THR A 118 -6.89 -3.60 2.64
N ILE A 119 -6.21 -3.77 3.78
CA ILE A 119 -5.80 -2.65 4.63
C ILE A 119 -4.83 -1.74 3.87
N LEU A 120 -3.80 -2.31 3.24
CA LEU A 120 -2.81 -1.56 2.48
C LEU A 120 -3.43 -0.81 1.30
N PHE A 121 -4.27 -1.47 0.50
CA PHE A 121 -4.94 -0.86 -0.64
C PHE A 121 -5.88 0.27 -0.19
N GLY A 122 -6.72 0.01 0.82
CA GLY A 122 -7.62 1.01 1.39
C GLY A 122 -6.89 2.21 1.98
N TRP A 123 -5.76 1.97 2.65
CA TRP A 123 -4.89 3.02 3.17
C TRP A 123 -4.39 3.95 2.06
N HIS A 124 -3.84 3.38 0.97
CA HIS A 124 -3.35 4.20 -0.14
C HIS A 124 -4.49 4.92 -0.88
N LEU A 125 -5.66 4.32 -1.03
CA LEU A 125 -6.83 5.01 -1.59
C LEU A 125 -7.26 6.20 -0.73
N MET A 126 -7.25 6.05 0.60
CA MET A 126 -7.54 7.15 1.52
C MET A 126 -6.52 8.28 1.39
N LEU A 127 -5.22 7.95 1.34
CA LEU A 127 -4.14 8.92 1.18
C LEU A 127 -4.29 9.72 -0.12
N ILE A 128 -4.50 9.03 -1.25
CA ILE A 128 -4.71 9.65 -2.56
C ILE A 128 -5.96 10.53 -2.54
N SER A 129 -7.06 10.06 -1.93
CA SER A 129 -8.31 10.84 -1.86
C SER A 129 -8.13 12.20 -1.18
N GLN A 130 -7.15 12.32 -0.29
CA GLN A 130 -6.84 13.52 0.47
C GLN A 130 -5.56 14.23 0.00
N ASP A 131 -4.90 13.76 -1.06
CA ASP A 131 -3.61 14.23 -1.58
C ASP A 131 -2.44 14.17 -0.57
N TRP A 132 -2.44 13.15 0.31
CA TRP A 132 -1.34 12.90 1.24
C TRP A 132 -0.40 11.82 0.70
N THR A 133 0.88 11.96 1.01
CA THR A 133 1.78 10.79 1.07
C THR A 133 1.74 10.18 2.48
N THR A 134 2.13 8.91 2.60
CA THR A 134 2.30 8.20 3.87
C THR A 134 3.19 8.99 4.82
N LEU A 135 4.33 9.48 4.33
CA LEU A 135 5.26 10.28 5.11
C LEU A 135 4.63 11.57 5.63
N GLU A 136 3.86 12.27 4.79
CA GLU A 136 3.19 13.51 5.18
C GLU A 136 2.05 13.26 6.17
N PHE A 137 1.29 12.18 5.98
CA PHE A 137 0.25 11.78 6.94
C PHE A 137 0.86 11.59 8.32
N PHE A 138 1.95 10.83 8.44
CA PHE A 138 2.59 10.60 9.72
C PHE A 138 3.15 11.90 10.33
N ARG A 139 3.78 12.75 9.52
CA ARG A 139 4.42 13.98 10.02
C ARG A 139 3.46 15.08 10.41
N PHE A 140 2.36 15.25 9.68
CA PHE A 140 1.51 16.42 9.82
C PHE A 140 0.12 16.08 10.35
N ARG A 141 -0.31 14.83 10.24
CA ARG A 141 -1.61 14.38 10.76
C ARG A 141 -1.47 13.56 12.01
N LEU A 142 -0.57 12.56 12.05
CA LEU A 142 -0.40 11.72 13.23
C LEU A 142 0.48 12.36 14.30
N ALA A 143 1.65 12.91 13.94
CA ALA A 143 2.62 13.44 14.91
C ALA A 143 2.01 14.48 15.88
N PRO A 144 1.18 15.44 15.45
CA PRO A 144 0.55 16.39 16.37
C PRO A 144 -0.39 15.73 17.39
N LEU A 145 -1.06 14.62 17.02
CA LEU A 145 -1.96 13.89 17.92
C LEU A 145 -1.22 13.18 19.06
N ILE A 146 0.06 12.88 18.86
CA ILE A 146 0.94 12.26 19.86
C ILE A 146 1.86 13.29 20.53
N GLY A 147 1.54 14.59 20.42
CA GLY A 147 2.29 15.67 21.07
C GLY A 147 3.64 16.01 20.43
N GLN A 148 3.91 15.52 19.22
CA GLN A 148 5.14 15.85 18.49
C GLN A 148 4.95 17.10 17.61
N PRO A 149 5.79 18.13 17.75
CA PRO A 149 5.67 19.34 16.95
C PRO A 149 6.12 19.11 15.50
N ALA A 150 5.40 19.69 14.55
CA ALA A 150 5.81 19.70 13.15
C ALA A 150 7.00 20.66 12.96
N ASP A 151 8.04 20.19 12.26
CA ASP A 151 9.26 20.94 11.95
C ASP A 151 9.07 22.00 10.85
N ARG A 152 7.98 21.87 10.09
CA ARG A 152 7.63 22.72 8.96
C ARG A 152 6.09 22.85 8.85
N PRO A 153 5.56 23.86 8.15
CA PRO A 153 4.13 23.92 7.87
C PRO A 153 3.68 22.73 6.99
N ALA A 154 2.43 22.30 7.19
CA ALA A 154 1.82 21.26 6.36
C ALA A 154 1.70 21.72 4.90
N PRO A 155 1.84 20.80 3.92
CA PRO A 155 1.58 21.12 2.52
C PRO A 155 0.10 21.44 2.31
N GLU A 156 -0.17 22.26 1.30
CA GLU A 156 -1.54 22.49 0.84
C GLU A 156 -2.02 21.23 0.10
N THR A 157 -3.01 20.54 0.66
CA THR A 157 -3.52 19.26 0.13
C THR A 157 -4.97 19.39 -0.34
N GLY A 158 -5.37 18.60 -1.33
CA GLY A 158 -6.78 18.36 -1.67
C GLY A 158 -7.55 19.50 -2.35
N ARG A 159 -6.88 20.55 -2.86
CA ARG A 159 -7.53 21.74 -3.45
C ARG A 159 -8.38 21.47 -4.68
N GLY A 160 -8.11 20.39 -5.43
CA GLY A 160 -8.84 20.02 -6.64
C GLY A 160 -10.02 19.05 -6.44
N GLY A 161 -10.26 18.61 -5.20
CA GLY A 161 -11.21 17.54 -4.90
C GLY A 161 -10.71 16.13 -5.25
N ILE A 162 -11.46 15.11 -4.80
CA ILE A 162 -11.04 13.70 -4.86
C ILE A 162 -10.68 13.27 -6.29
N VAL A 163 -11.50 13.63 -7.29
CA VAL A 163 -11.27 13.26 -8.68
C VAL A 163 -9.96 13.85 -9.22
N ALA A 164 -9.64 15.10 -8.87
CA ALA A 164 -8.38 15.72 -9.28
C ALA A 164 -7.18 15.04 -8.62
N ASN A 165 -7.29 14.65 -7.35
CA ASN A 165 -6.22 13.96 -6.64
C ASN A 165 -5.90 12.61 -7.30
N PHE A 166 -6.93 11.80 -7.59
CA PHE A 166 -6.75 10.54 -8.31
C PHE A 166 -6.21 10.74 -9.74
N ARG A 167 -6.67 11.76 -10.46
CA ARG A 167 -6.11 12.08 -11.79
C ARG A 167 -4.64 12.47 -11.71
N GLY A 168 -4.22 13.19 -10.67
CA GLY A 168 -2.83 13.57 -10.46
C GLY A 168 -1.90 12.35 -10.32
N VAL A 169 -2.37 11.30 -9.64
CA VAL A 169 -1.60 10.06 -9.46
C VAL A 169 -1.67 9.16 -10.70
N LEU A 170 -2.87 8.91 -11.22
CA LEU A 170 -3.08 7.94 -12.31
C LEU A 170 -2.62 8.46 -13.67
N PHE A 171 -2.78 9.77 -13.91
CA PHE A 171 -2.53 10.40 -15.20
C PHE A 171 -1.69 11.70 -15.07
N PRO A 172 -0.44 11.60 -14.59
CA PRO A 172 0.40 12.78 -14.32
C PRO A 172 0.81 13.59 -15.56
N HIS A 173 0.65 13.05 -16.78
CA HIS A 173 1.11 13.69 -18.02
C HIS A 173 0.11 14.66 -18.68
N GLY A 174 -1.04 14.93 -18.04
CA GLY A 174 -2.08 15.80 -18.61
C GLY A 174 -1.97 17.30 -18.27
N ASN A 175 -1.11 17.69 -17.32
CA ASN A 175 -1.02 19.10 -16.92
C ASN A 175 0.38 19.45 -16.34
N PRO A 176 1.26 20.13 -17.10
CA PRO A 176 2.58 20.57 -16.63
C PRO A 176 2.52 21.46 -15.38
N THR A 177 1.39 22.14 -15.12
CA THR A 177 1.22 23.01 -13.95
C THR A 177 0.83 22.27 -12.66
N ALA A 178 0.31 21.04 -12.76
CA ALA A 178 -0.03 20.23 -11.59
C ALA A 178 1.23 19.64 -10.93
N ALA A 179 2.25 19.30 -11.72
CA ALA A 179 3.52 18.78 -11.21
C ALA A 179 4.39 19.84 -10.49
N ALA A 180 4.10 21.13 -10.68
CA ALA A 180 4.85 22.25 -10.11
C ALA A 180 4.17 22.90 -8.90
N SER A 181 2.89 22.58 -8.63
CA SER A 181 2.10 23.18 -7.55
C SER A 181 1.57 22.16 -6.53
N THR A 182 1.80 20.86 -6.72
CA THR A 182 1.53 19.83 -5.69
C THR A 182 2.75 19.49 -4.87
#